data_AF-A0A2N5YXL2-F1
#
_entry.id   AF-A0A2N5YXL2-F1
#
_cell.length_a   1.000
_cell.length_b   1.000
_cell.length_c   1.000
_cell.angle_alpha   90.00
_cell.angle_beta   90.00
_cell.angle_gamma   90.00
#
_symmetry.space_group_name_H-M   'P 1'
#
loop_
_entity.id
_entity.type
_entity.pdbx_description
1 polymer ?
#
loop_
_entity_poly.entity_id
_entity_poly.type
_entity_poly.pdbx_seq_one_letter_code
_entity_poly.pdbx_strand_id
1 'polypeptide(L)'
;MKKTILLFSVMAFIVLVSCNNDKNTSNDKNDETIEDVKVNTPEEDVQHMVGLVENFTAIAMQAMQDNFIDDKESNQINQLSIEINDFEKMIDEKYQKDEEGAKQIEKYLNENMEEIELIYEQYYDAIFSLYKCEGSEKINIK
;
A
#
# COMPACT_ATOMS: atom_id res chain seq x y z
N MET A 1 17.80 -31.30 -7.95
CA MET A 1 18.56 -30.33 -7.12
C MET A 1 17.57 -29.32 -6.58
N LYS A 2 17.68 -29.03 -5.29
CA LYS A 2 16.71 -28.30 -4.46
C LYS A 2 16.48 -26.86 -4.96
N LYS A 3 15.22 -26.49 -5.18
CA LYS A 3 14.74 -25.11 -5.10
C LYS A 3 13.43 -25.12 -4.31
N THR A 4 13.62 -25.33 -3.02
CA THR A 4 12.64 -25.06 -1.98
C THR A 4 13.39 -24.13 -1.03
N ILE A 5 12.70 -23.14 -0.47
CA ILE A 5 13.19 -22.06 0.40
C ILE A 5 13.32 -20.73 -0.34
N LEU A 6 12.20 -20.01 -0.43
CA LEU A 6 12.07 -18.56 -0.23
C LEU A 6 10.56 -18.22 -0.20
N LEU A 7 9.81 -18.89 0.68
CA LEU A 7 8.34 -18.83 0.71
C LEU A 7 7.78 -18.54 2.12
N PHE A 8 8.56 -17.91 3.01
CA PHE A 8 8.16 -17.79 4.43
C PHE A 8 8.46 -16.45 5.12
N SER A 9 8.77 -15.36 4.40
CA SER A 9 9.19 -14.11 5.08
C SER A 9 8.18 -12.97 5.12
N VAL A 10 7.00 -13.07 4.50
CA VAL A 10 6.00 -11.98 4.56
C VAL A 10 4.99 -12.19 5.70
N MET A 11 4.98 -13.35 6.35
CA MET A 11 3.94 -13.74 7.34
C MET A 11 4.41 -13.80 8.81
N ALA A 12 5.45 -13.05 9.19
CA ALA A 12 6.05 -13.17 10.53
C ALA A 12 6.33 -11.82 11.22
N PHE A 13 5.36 -10.90 11.21
CA PHE A 13 5.39 -9.70 12.08
C PHE A 13 4.11 -9.49 12.88
N ILE A 14 3.35 -10.56 13.14
CA ILE A 14 2.27 -10.57 14.11
C ILE A 14 2.62 -11.61 15.16
N VAL A 15 2.40 -11.26 16.42
CA VAL A 15 2.72 -12.00 17.64
C VAL A 15 4.18 -11.82 18.10
N LEU A 16 4.40 -10.76 18.89
CA LEU A 16 4.89 -10.85 20.28
C LEU A 16 5.26 -9.45 20.82
N VAL A 17 4.27 -8.71 21.33
CA VAL A 17 4.48 -7.88 22.52
C VAL A 17 3.26 -8.04 23.43
N SER A 18 3.38 -8.94 24.39
CA SER A 18 2.61 -8.85 25.63
C SER A 18 3.30 -7.86 26.55
N CYS A 19 2.60 -6.83 27.03
CA CYS A 19 2.82 -6.26 28.36
C CYS A 19 1.49 -5.80 28.96
N ASN A 20 1.30 -6.24 30.20
CA ASN A 20 0.18 -6.01 31.10
C ASN A 20 0.14 -4.57 31.65
N ASN A 21 -1.07 -4.25 32.15
CA ASN A 21 -1.40 -3.42 33.31
C ASN A 21 -1.59 -1.90 33.22
N ASP A 22 -2.79 -1.55 33.70
CA ASP A 22 -3.20 -0.42 34.56
C ASP A 22 -3.84 0.84 33.93
N LYS A 23 -5.17 0.86 34.08
CA LYS A 23 -6.10 1.91 34.54
C LYS A 23 -5.77 3.40 34.28
N ASN A 24 -6.87 4.10 33.91
CA ASN A 24 -7.17 5.53 34.10
C ASN A 24 -6.38 6.47 33.16
N THR A 25 -6.93 7.48 32.50
CA THR A 25 -8.11 8.32 32.77
C THR A 25 -8.41 9.14 31.51
N SER A 26 -9.70 9.36 31.25
CA SER A 26 -10.33 10.56 30.67
C SER A 26 -9.59 11.51 29.70
N ASN A 27 -10.36 11.82 28.66
CA ASN A 27 -10.64 13.15 28.12
C ASN A 27 -9.73 13.76 27.04
N ASP A 28 -10.39 13.93 25.88
CA ASP A 28 -10.59 15.20 25.21
C ASP A 28 -9.48 15.64 24.24
N LYS A 29 -9.72 15.44 22.94
CA LYS A 29 -10.11 16.53 22.04
C LYS A 29 -10.36 16.02 20.62
N ASN A 30 -11.55 16.37 20.12
CA ASN A 30 -11.89 16.35 18.71
C ASN A 30 -10.94 17.25 17.93
N ASP A 31 -10.34 16.74 16.86
CA ASP A 31 -10.23 17.40 15.55
C ASP A 31 -9.52 16.45 14.59
N GLU A 32 -10.26 15.52 14.01
CA GLU A 32 -9.79 14.82 12.81
C GLU A 32 -11.00 14.74 11.88
N THR A 33 -10.84 15.39 10.73
CA THR A 33 -11.74 15.28 9.59
C THR A 33 -11.87 13.81 9.21
N ILE A 34 -12.89 13.16 9.75
CA ILE A 34 -13.44 11.92 9.22
C ILE A 34 -14.03 12.31 7.86
N GLU A 35 -13.19 12.38 6.83
CA GLU A 35 -13.67 12.11 5.49
C GLU A 35 -14.29 10.72 5.54
N ASP A 36 -15.57 10.65 5.17
CA ASP A 36 -16.41 9.46 5.19
C ASP A 36 -15.57 8.22 4.87
N VAL A 37 -15.44 7.31 5.85
CA VAL A 37 -15.00 5.94 5.58
C VAL A 37 -16.06 5.35 4.67
N LYS A 38 -15.87 5.52 3.37
CA LYS A 38 -16.75 4.98 2.35
C LYS A 38 -16.81 3.48 2.62
N VAL A 39 -18.00 2.99 2.94
CA VAL A 39 -18.22 1.57 3.23
C VAL A 39 -18.10 0.80 1.91
N ASN A 40 -16.86 0.55 1.51
CA ASN A 40 -16.53 -0.34 0.41
C ASN A 40 -16.56 -1.79 0.90
N THR A 41 -16.90 -2.70 0.00
CA THR A 41 -16.72 -4.14 0.16
C THR A 41 -15.24 -4.54 0.11
N PRO A 42 -14.87 -5.74 0.60
CA PRO A 42 -13.48 -6.19 0.57
C PRO A 42 -12.89 -6.25 -0.84
N GLU A 43 -13.68 -6.61 -1.84
CA GLU A 43 -13.29 -6.57 -3.25
C GLU A 43 -13.04 -5.14 -3.76
N GLU A 44 -13.95 -4.21 -3.46
CA GLU A 44 -13.81 -2.80 -3.86
C GLU A 44 -12.58 -2.15 -3.21
N ASP A 45 -12.23 -2.54 -1.98
CA ASP A 45 -11.02 -2.08 -1.33
C ASP A 45 -9.76 -2.59 -2.06
N VAL A 46 -9.70 -3.87 -2.44
CA VAL A 46 -8.56 -4.38 -3.22
C VAL A 46 -8.47 -3.68 -4.58
N GLN A 47 -9.60 -3.49 -5.28
CA GLN A 47 -9.63 -2.76 -6.55
C GLN A 47 -9.15 -1.32 -6.40
N HIS A 48 -9.50 -0.65 -5.30
CA HIS A 48 -9.03 0.69 -5.03
C HIS A 48 -7.52 0.72 -4.81
N MET A 49 -6.98 -0.23 -4.03
CA MET A 49 -5.54 -0.37 -3.82
C MET A 49 -4.81 -0.57 -5.15
N VAL A 50 -5.29 -1.49 -5.98
CA VAL A 50 -4.73 -1.74 -7.32
C VAL A 50 -4.75 -0.47 -8.17
N GLY A 51 -5.86 0.28 -8.17
CA GLY A 51 -5.96 1.54 -8.91
C GLY A 51 -4.99 2.62 -8.43
N LEU A 52 -4.71 2.71 -7.12
CA LEU A 52 -3.68 3.62 -6.59
C LEU A 52 -2.27 3.22 -7.10
N VAL A 53 -1.96 1.93 -7.08
CA VAL A 53 -0.69 1.38 -7.57
C VAL A 53 -0.51 1.60 -9.08
N GLU A 54 -1.56 1.39 -9.89
CA GLU A 54 -1.53 1.68 -11.33
C GLU A 54 -1.32 3.16 -11.63
N ASN A 55 -2.02 4.04 -10.89
CA ASN A 55 -1.86 5.49 -11.04
C ASN A 55 -0.44 5.94 -10.71
N PHE A 56 0.14 5.41 -9.62
CA PHE A 56 1.55 5.67 -9.29
C PHE A 56 2.45 5.23 -10.44
N THR A 57 2.27 4.00 -10.92
CA THR A 57 3.08 3.41 -11.98
C THR A 57 3.00 4.23 -13.26
N ALA A 58 1.82 4.71 -13.63
CA ALA A 58 1.64 5.54 -14.81
C ALA A 58 2.39 6.88 -14.73
N ILE A 59 2.33 7.57 -13.58
CA ILE A 59 3.06 8.84 -13.37
C ILE A 59 4.56 8.59 -13.33
N ALA A 60 4.99 7.53 -12.64
CA ALA A 60 6.39 7.13 -12.61
C ALA A 60 6.93 6.84 -14.01
N MET A 61 6.15 6.14 -14.84
CA MET A 61 6.49 5.87 -16.23
C MET A 61 6.57 7.12 -17.10
N GLN A 62 5.78 8.16 -16.81
CA GLN A 62 5.86 9.44 -17.52
C GLN A 62 7.19 10.15 -17.21
N ALA A 63 7.56 10.27 -15.94
CA ALA A 63 8.83 10.87 -15.53
C ALA A 63 10.07 10.10 -16.04
N MET A 64 9.91 8.80 -16.33
CA MET A 64 10.98 8.01 -16.96
C MET A 64 11.16 8.31 -18.46
N GLN A 65 10.19 8.93 -19.15
CA GLN A 65 10.28 9.15 -20.59
C GLN A 65 11.36 10.18 -20.96
N ASP A 66 11.52 11.22 -20.15
CA ASP A 66 12.55 12.24 -20.32
C ASP A 66 13.72 12.09 -19.32
N ASN A 67 13.64 11.09 -18.43
CA ASN A 67 14.59 10.82 -17.34
C ASN A 67 14.77 11.99 -16.36
N PHE A 68 13.77 12.85 -16.22
CA PHE A 68 13.80 14.00 -15.32
C PHE A 68 12.50 14.06 -14.52
N ILE A 69 12.62 14.15 -13.19
CA ILE A 69 11.47 14.29 -12.29
C ILE A 69 11.29 15.76 -11.93
N ASP A 70 10.23 16.36 -12.45
CA ASP A 70 9.89 17.74 -12.13
C ASP A 70 9.18 17.87 -10.75
N ASP A 71 8.95 19.11 -10.32
CA ASP A 71 8.31 19.38 -9.02
C ASP A 71 6.85 18.91 -8.98
N LYS A 72 6.16 18.90 -10.12
CA LYS A 72 4.77 18.44 -10.20
C LYS A 72 4.73 16.92 -10.09
N GLU A 73 5.55 16.22 -10.86
CA GLU A 73 5.65 14.77 -10.86
C GLU A 73 6.08 14.23 -9.50
N SER A 74 7.13 14.81 -8.90
CA SER A 74 7.56 14.42 -7.55
C SER A 74 6.46 14.62 -6.51
N ASN A 75 5.71 15.73 -6.57
CA ASN A 75 4.57 15.95 -5.66
C ASN A 75 3.48 14.88 -5.85
N GLN A 76 3.14 14.52 -7.09
CA GLN A 76 2.14 13.50 -7.37
C GLN A 76 2.60 12.10 -6.92
N ILE A 77 3.85 11.74 -7.20
CA ILE A 77 4.46 10.47 -6.77
C ILE A 77 4.45 10.37 -5.24
N ASN A 78 4.87 11.43 -4.55
CA ASN A 78 4.93 11.45 -3.08
C ASN A 78 3.53 11.36 -2.47
N GLN A 79 2.56 12.08 -3.03
CA GLN A 79 1.17 12.03 -2.57
C GLN A 79 0.59 10.62 -2.74
N LEU A 80 0.74 10.01 -3.92
CA LEU A 80 0.26 8.64 -4.16
C LEU A 80 0.96 7.62 -3.27
N SER A 81 2.27 7.78 -3.00
CA SER A 81 2.97 6.90 -2.05
C SER A 81 2.40 7.00 -0.64
N ILE A 82 1.99 8.20 -0.19
CA ILE A 82 1.32 8.37 1.10
C ILE A 82 -0.06 7.72 1.07
N GLU A 83 -0.85 7.98 0.04
CA GLU A 83 -2.20 7.41 -0.12
C GLU A 83 -2.18 5.88 -0.15
N ILE A 84 -1.24 5.26 -0.88
CA ILE A 84 -1.06 3.79 -0.90
C ILE A 84 -0.79 3.27 0.51
N ASN A 85 0.19 3.85 1.22
CA ASN A 85 0.57 3.41 2.56
C ASN A 85 -0.54 3.57 3.59
N ASP A 86 -1.26 4.69 3.54
CA ASP A 86 -2.33 4.97 4.49
C ASP A 86 -3.55 4.10 4.19
N PHE A 87 -3.84 3.83 2.91
CA PHE A 87 -4.89 2.91 2.50
C PHE A 87 -4.56 1.46 2.86
N GLU A 88 -3.30 1.03 2.75
CA GLU A 88 -2.85 -0.31 3.15
C GLU A 88 -3.08 -0.54 4.65
N LYS A 89 -2.65 0.41 5.48
CA LYS A 89 -2.91 0.37 6.94
C LYS A 89 -4.39 0.35 7.24
N MET A 90 -5.19 1.14 6.51
CA MET A 90 -6.63 1.18 6.70
C MET A 90 -7.28 -0.18 6.39
N ILE A 91 -6.91 -0.84 5.29
CA ILE A 91 -7.37 -2.20 4.97
C ILE A 91 -6.96 -3.18 6.07
N ASP A 92 -5.69 -3.16 6.48
CA ASP A 92 -5.17 -4.04 7.53
C ASP A 92 -5.96 -3.88 8.83
N GLU A 93 -6.20 -2.65 9.26
CA GLU A 93 -6.99 -2.35 10.46
C GLU A 93 -8.46 -2.75 10.31
N LYS A 94 -9.06 -2.47 9.14
CA LYS A 94 -10.47 -2.77 8.83
C LYS A 94 -10.74 -4.27 8.89
N TYR A 95 -9.84 -5.11 8.36
CA TYR A 95 -10.04 -6.55 8.26
C TYR A 95 -9.28 -7.38 9.32
N GLN A 96 -8.49 -6.75 10.20
CA GLN A 96 -7.70 -7.44 11.24
C GLN A 96 -8.50 -8.44 12.08
N LYS A 97 -9.77 -8.12 12.34
CA LYS A 97 -10.69 -8.93 13.18
C LYS A 97 -11.90 -9.44 12.42
N ASP A 98 -11.94 -9.22 11.11
CA ASP A 98 -13.00 -9.67 10.22
C ASP A 98 -12.51 -10.84 9.36
N GLU A 99 -12.64 -12.05 9.90
CA GLU A 99 -12.21 -13.27 9.20
C GLU A 99 -12.94 -13.47 7.87
N GLU A 100 -14.18 -13.01 7.74
CA GLU A 100 -14.96 -13.19 6.52
C GLU A 100 -14.53 -12.19 5.45
N GLY A 101 -14.32 -10.93 5.82
CA GLY A 101 -13.73 -9.92 4.95
C GLY A 101 -12.33 -10.33 4.47
N ALA A 102 -11.47 -10.82 5.37
CA ALA A 102 -10.15 -11.31 5.02
C ALA A 102 -10.18 -12.48 4.01
N LYS A 103 -11.13 -13.42 4.17
CA LYS A 103 -11.33 -14.52 3.20
C LYS A 103 -11.81 -14.02 1.83
N GLN A 104 -12.65 -12.99 1.81
CA GLN A 104 -13.11 -12.40 0.54
C GLN A 104 -11.96 -11.70 -0.19
N ILE A 105 -11.09 -10.99 0.53
CA ILE A 105 -9.86 -10.42 -0.02
C ILE A 105 -8.97 -11.53 -0.58
N GLU A 106 -8.66 -12.56 0.22
CA GLU A 106 -7.82 -13.67 -0.22
C GLU A 106 -8.39 -14.36 -1.46
N LYS A 107 -9.71 -14.59 -1.48
CA LYS A 107 -10.38 -15.18 -2.63
C LYS A 107 -10.22 -14.31 -3.87
N TYR A 108 -10.49 -13.01 -3.76
CA TYR A 108 -10.37 -12.08 -4.88
C TYR A 108 -8.93 -12.01 -5.41
N LEU A 109 -7.94 -11.93 -4.51
CA LEU A 109 -6.52 -11.95 -4.87
C LEU A 109 -6.13 -13.24 -5.60
N ASN A 110 -6.61 -14.40 -5.15
CA ASN A 110 -6.34 -15.67 -5.80
C ASN A 110 -7.02 -15.79 -7.19
N GLU A 111 -8.24 -15.28 -7.34
CA GLU A 111 -8.97 -15.29 -8.62
C GLU A 111 -8.33 -14.35 -9.66
N ASN A 112 -7.62 -13.30 -9.23
CA ASN A 112 -7.00 -12.29 -10.09
C ASN A 112 -5.46 -12.26 -9.96
N MET A 113 -4.85 -13.33 -9.45
CA MET A 113 -3.44 -13.36 -9.04
C MET A 113 -2.48 -12.94 -10.16
N GLU A 114 -2.66 -13.46 -11.38
CA GLU A 114 -1.76 -13.18 -12.50
C GLU A 114 -1.76 -11.69 -12.89
N GLU A 115 -2.93 -11.05 -12.90
CA GLU A 115 -3.07 -9.63 -13.23
C GLU A 115 -2.50 -8.75 -12.13
N ILE A 116 -2.83 -9.05 -10.87
CA ILE A 116 -2.37 -8.28 -9.71
C ILE A 116 -0.85 -8.40 -9.58
N GLU A 117 -0.28 -9.60 -9.73
CA GLU A 117 1.17 -9.82 -9.69
C GLU A 117 1.88 -8.97 -10.74
N LEU A 118 1.38 -8.94 -11.98
CA LEU A 118 1.94 -8.10 -13.05
C LEU A 118 1.90 -6.60 -12.72
N ILE A 119 0.80 -6.12 -12.13
CA ILE A 119 0.66 -4.71 -11.73
C ILE A 119 1.72 -4.37 -10.67
N TYR A 120 1.90 -5.22 -9.67
CA TYR A 120 2.91 -5.00 -8.63
C TYR A 120 4.34 -5.13 -9.14
N GLU A 121 4.62 -6.04 -10.09
CA GLU A 121 5.92 -6.12 -10.76
C GLU A 121 6.25 -4.80 -11.48
N GLN A 122 5.30 -4.27 -12.25
CA GLN A 122 5.47 -2.98 -12.95
C GLN A 122 5.67 -1.82 -11.98
N TYR A 123 4.93 -1.81 -10.87
CA TYR A 123 5.07 -0.83 -9.81
C TYR A 123 6.48 -0.83 -9.20
N TYR A 124 7.01 -2.01 -8.85
CA TYR A 124 8.37 -2.11 -8.30
C TYR A 124 9.43 -1.69 -9.32
N ASP A 125 9.29 -2.12 -10.58
CA ASP A 125 10.20 -1.71 -11.65
C ASP A 125 10.19 -0.19 -11.87
N ALA A 126 9.02 0.43 -11.79
CA ALA A 126 8.87 1.88 -11.88
C ALA A 126 9.54 2.59 -10.70
N ILE A 127 9.34 2.12 -9.46
CA ILE A 127 10.04 2.66 -8.28
C ILE A 127 11.56 2.59 -8.45
N PHE A 128 12.09 1.42 -8.80
CA PHE A 128 13.54 1.26 -8.95
C PHE A 128 14.13 2.11 -10.08
N SER A 129 13.32 2.39 -11.10
CA SER A 129 13.76 3.17 -12.24
C SER A 129 13.67 4.68 -11.99
N LEU A 130 12.71 5.14 -11.19
CA LEU A 130 12.65 6.53 -10.70
C LEU A 130 13.93 6.96 -10.00
N TYR A 131 14.56 6.08 -9.21
CA TYR A 131 15.85 6.36 -8.56
C TYR A 131 17.03 6.56 -9.53
N LYS A 132 16.84 6.34 -10.83
CA LYS A 132 17.84 6.58 -11.87
C LYS A 132 17.62 7.90 -12.60
N CYS A 133 16.48 8.55 -12.39
CA CYS A 133 16.14 9.83 -13.02
C CYS A 133 16.83 11.01 -12.30
N GLU A 134 17.11 12.07 -13.05
CA GLU A 134 17.50 13.35 -12.47
C GLU A 134 16.32 13.92 -11.66
N GLY A 135 16.58 14.46 -10.45
CA GLY A 135 15.52 14.92 -9.55
C GLY A 135 14.95 13.84 -8.62
N SER A 136 15.49 12.62 -8.65
CA SER A 136 15.06 11.51 -7.78
C SER A 136 15.19 11.79 -6.29
N GLU A 137 16.07 12.72 -5.88
CA GLU A 137 16.18 13.19 -4.50
C GLU A 137 14.92 13.90 -3.96
N LYS A 138 13.99 14.28 -4.84
CA LYS A 138 12.69 14.88 -4.46
C LYS A 138 11.65 13.82 -4.07
N ILE A 139 11.92 12.55 -4.39
CA ILE A 139 11.01 11.44 -4.09
C ILE A 139 11.20 10.98 -2.64
N ASN A 140 10.10 10.88 -1.92
CA ASN A 140 10.00 10.47 -0.53
C ASN A 140 8.97 9.34 -0.42
N ILE A 141 9.30 8.18 -0.99
CA ILE A 141 8.48 6.97 -0.84
C ILE A 141 8.66 6.44 0.59
N LYS A 142 7.57 6.32 1.32
CA LYS A 142 7.55 5.85 2.72
C LYS A 142 7.08 4.42 2.84
#